data_AF-A0AAD6UIJ6-F1
#
_entry.id   AF-A0AAD6UIJ6-F1
#
_cell.length_a   1.000
_cell.length_b   1.000
_cell.length_c   1.000
_cell.angle_alpha   90.00
_cell.angle_beta   90.00
_cell.angle_gamma   90.00
#
_symmetry.space_group_name_H-M   'P 1'
#
loop_
_entity.id
_entity.type
_entity.pdbx_description
1 polymer ?
#
loop_
_entity_poly.entity_id
_entity_poly.type
_entity_poly.pdbx_seq_one_letter_code
_entity_poly.pdbx_strand_id
1 'polypeptide(L)'
;MGAGTSGRLGVLDLSDLPPSYNVDEMRYIALTAGGDASLRTARPAVEDVRAAGAADLSSLLPHPEDVLIGISASGRTPYVLGALHSARAHGLLTVGIVCTRPSALLLEGQCDFVLEALVGPEVISGSTRLKAGTATKMILNMISTAVQVKLGNTFGNLMVELHPSNAKFVARARTIVRSIAGARAEAYSGAHPALILHLHHSYPDALADDELDGVIARCGGSVKLAVVVIASGWAMELCVDALERRGGSLRHVLEDVRYETVVRVFM
;
A
#
# COMPACT_ATOMS: atom_id res chain seq x y z
N MET A 1 14.67 3.28 -1.44
CA MET A 1 15.96 3.85 -1.01
C MET A 1 16.30 5.10 -1.81
N GLY A 2 16.85 6.14 -1.17
CA GLY A 2 17.22 7.38 -1.85
C GLY A 2 18.09 8.29 -1.00
N ALA A 3 18.36 9.49 -1.50
CA ALA A 3 19.06 10.53 -0.75
C ALA A 3 18.29 11.85 -0.79
N GLY A 4 18.51 12.72 0.20
CA GLY A 4 17.82 14.00 0.33
C GLY A 4 16.30 13.87 0.22
N THR A 5 15.68 14.66 -0.66
CA THR A 5 14.23 14.61 -0.91
C THR A 5 13.76 13.22 -1.37
N SER A 6 14.53 12.53 -2.21
CA SER A 6 14.17 11.21 -2.73
C SER A 6 14.07 10.17 -1.60
N GLY A 7 15.02 10.18 -0.67
CA GLY A 7 14.98 9.31 0.52
C GLY A 7 13.79 9.61 1.43
N ARG A 8 13.55 10.90 1.70
CA ARG A 8 12.41 11.36 2.52
C ARG A 8 11.05 11.00 1.92
N LEU A 9 10.90 11.06 0.60
CA LEU A 9 9.67 10.66 -0.07
C LEU A 9 9.41 9.15 0.05
N GLY A 10 10.46 8.33 0.03
CA GLY A 10 10.33 6.91 0.36
C GLY A 10 9.82 6.69 1.78
N VAL A 11 10.41 7.37 2.76
CA VAL A 11 9.95 7.30 4.17
C VAL A 11 8.51 7.78 4.32
N LEU A 12 8.15 8.88 3.66
CA LEU A 12 6.79 9.42 3.70
C LEU A 12 5.74 8.44 3.17
N ASP A 13 5.99 7.81 2.01
CA ASP A 13 5.06 6.83 1.44
C ASP A 13 4.82 5.65 2.38
N LEU A 14 5.89 5.11 2.98
CA LEU A 14 5.80 3.95 3.86
C LEU A 14 5.16 4.27 5.22
N SER A 15 5.37 5.48 5.75
CA SER A 15 4.78 5.91 7.04
C SER A 15 3.25 5.91 7.02
N ASP A 16 2.64 6.07 5.84
CA ASP A 16 1.18 6.08 5.68
C ASP A 16 0.59 4.68 5.49
N LEU A 17 1.40 3.63 5.28
CA LEU A 17 0.89 2.28 5.02
C LEU A 17 0.31 1.60 6.26
N PRO A 18 0.97 1.55 7.44
CA PRO A 18 0.41 0.90 8.63
C PRO A 18 -0.98 1.42 9.02
N PRO A 19 -1.23 2.74 9.14
CA PRO A 19 -2.56 3.23 9.50
C PRO A 19 -3.59 3.06 8.38
N SER A 20 -3.17 2.87 7.12
CA SER A 20 -4.07 2.70 5.97
C SER A 20 -4.41 1.24 5.71
N TYR A 21 -3.48 0.32 5.89
CA TYR A 21 -3.63 -1.07 5.42
C TYR A 21 -3.26 -2.11 6.48
N ASN A 22 -3.02 -1.66 7.73
CA ASN A 22 -2.66 -2.52 8.87
C ASN A 22 -1.51 -3.48 8.53
N VAL A 23 -0.54 -2.97 7.77
CA VAL A 23 0.63 -3.75 7.34
C VAL A 23 1.72 -3.71 8.38
N ASP A 24 2.47 -4.81 8.47
CA ASP A 24 3.71 -4.88 9.24
C ASP A 24 4.75 -3.89 8.69
N GLU A 25 5.28 -3.03 9.56
CA GLU A 25 6.32 -2.06 9.24
C GLU A 25 7.61 -2.73 8.77
N MET A 26 7.89 -3.95 9.24
CA MET A 26 9.09 -4.69 8.82
C MET A 26 9.01 -5.18 7.37
N ARG A 27 7.82 -5.19 6.77
CA ARG A 27 7.63 -5.57 5.36
C ARG A 27 8.03 -4.47 4.39
N TYR A 28 8.09 -3.21 4.83
CA TYR A 28 8.37 -2.07 3.98
C TYR A 28 9.42 -1.17 4.63
N ILE A 29 10.63 -1.19 4.08
CA ILE A 29 11.77 -0.47 4.66
C ILE A 29 12.23 0.67 3.74
N ALA A 30 12.34 1.88 4.28
CA ALA A 30 12.90 3.03 3.58
C ALA A 30 14.31 3.35 4.09
N LEU A 31 15.29 3.16 3.21
CA LEU A 31 16.67 3.59 3.46
C LEU A 31 16.92 4.99 2.87
N THR A 32 17.50 5.88 3.69
CA THR A 32 17.96 7.20 3.27
C THR A 32 19.46 7.36 3.52
N ALA A 33 20.17 7.97 2.58
CA ALA A 33 21.58 8.29 2.75
C ALA A 33 21.78 9.13 4.03
N GLY A 34 22.66 8.69 4.93
CA GLY A 34 22.91 9.32 6.23
C GLY A 34 21.92 8.98 7.34
N GLY A 35 21.00 8.02 7.10
CA GLY A 35 20.05 7.50 8.09
C GLY A 35 19.01 8.52 8.57
N ASP A 36 18.34 8.22 9.67
CA ASP A 36 17.25 9.03 10.24
C ASP A 36 17.63 10.49 10.49
N ALA A 37 18.89 10.75 10.81
CA ALA A 37 19.41 12.10 10.99
C ALA A 37 19.26 12.98 9.72
N SER A 38 19.22 12.37 8.53
CA SER A 38 19.00 13.05 7.26
C SER A 38 17.53 13.43 7.00
N LEU A 39 16.57 12.93 7.79
CA LEU A 39 15.15 13.20 7.58
C LEU A 39 14.80 14.67 7.82
N ARG A 40 15.38 15.27 8.86
CA ARG A 40 15.13 16.67 9.24
C ARG A 40 16.24 17.62 8.83
N THR A 41 17.47 17.12 8.67
CA THR A 41 18.64 17.95 8.35
C THR A 41 19.30 17.45 7.08
N ALA A 42 19.56 18.34 6.12
CA ALA A 42 20.25 17.96 4.89
C ALA A 42 21.73 17.62 5.17
N ARG A 43 22.21 16.52 4.58
CA ARG A 43 23.61 16.08 4.67
C ARG A 43 24.15 15.69 3.30
N PRO A 44 24.37 16.62 2.35
CA PRO A 44 24.65 16.29 0.96
C PRO A 44 25.90 15.41 0.74
N ALA A 45 26.90 15.50 1.61
CA ALA A 45 28.13 14.71 1.49
C ALA A 45 27.91 13.19 1.57
N VAL A 46 26.81 12.74 2.21
CA VAL A 46 26.53 11.30 2.35
C VAL A 46 25.94 10.69 1.07
N GLU A 47 25.49 11.52 0.11
CA GLU A 47 24.88 11.04 -1.13
C GLU A 47 25.93 10.49 -2.12
N ASP A 48 27.18 10.93 -1.98
CA ASP A 48 28.29 10.65 -2.90
C ASP A 48 29.11 9.40 -2.53
N VAL A 49 28.59 8.53 -1.65
CA VAL A 49 29.30 7.33 -1.15
C VAL A 49 28.61 6.05 -1.63
N ARG A 50 29.10 5.43 -2.72
CA ARG A 50 28.55 4.15 -3.24
C ARG A 50 28.56 3.04 -2.20
N ALA A 51 29.68 2.88 -1.48
CA ALA A 51 29.85 1.83 -0.50
C ALA A 51 28.85 1.93 0.66
N ALA A 52 28.41 3.14 1.02
CA ALA A 52 27.42 3.34 2.08
C ALA A 52 26.05 2.77 1.67
N GLY A 53 25.62 2.96 0.42
CA GLY A 53 24.35 2.40 -0.04
C GLY A 53 24.37 0.87 -0.09
N ALA A 54 25.48 0.28 -0.52
CA ALA A 54 25.65 -1.16 -0.49
C ALA A 54 25.66 -1.71 0.94
N ALA A 55 26.34 -1.04 1.87
CA ALA A 55 26.42 -1.43 3.28
C ALA A 55 25.06 -1.33 3.97
N ASP A 56 24.33 -0.23 3.78
CA ASP A 56 23.00 -0.03 4.36
C ASP A 56 22.04 -1.13 3.90
N LEU A 57 22.00 -1.45 2.61
CA LEU A 57 21.21 -2.57 2.10
C LEU A 57 21.62 -3.91 2.73
N SER A 58 22.92 -4.21 2.73
CA SER A 58 23.43 -5.50 3.22
C SER A 58 23.18 -5.70 4.72
N SER A 59 23.11 -4.60 5.48
CA SER A 59 22.81 -4.64 6.92
C SER A 59 21.40 -5.15 7.24
N LEU A 60 20.50 -5.10 6.26
CA LEU A 60 19.15 -5.64 6.37
C LEU A 60 19.06 -7.14 6.07
N LEU A 61 20.17 -7.78 5.66
CA LEU A 61 20.22 -9.18 5.24
C LEU A 61 19.17 -9.50 4.16
N PRO A 62 19.22 -8.83 3.00
CA PRO A 62 18.16 -8.90 2.00
C PRO A 62 18.04 -10.31 1.40
N HIS A 63 16.82 -10.71 1.10
CA HIS A 63 16.47 -11.99 0.49
C HIS A 63 16.18 -11.83 -1.02
N PRO A 64 16.41 -12.84 -1.88
CA PRO A 64 16.13 -12.74 -3.32
C PRO A 64 14.67 -12.44 -3.69
N GLU A 65 13.73 -12.66 -2.77
CA GLU A 65 12.31 -12.31 -2.97
C GLU A 65 11.99 -10.83 -2.64
N ASP A 66 12.97 -10.10 -2.09
CA ASP A 66 12.83 -8.67 -1.84
C ASP A 66 12.97 -7.85 -3.12
N VAL A 67 12.41 -6.64 -3.06
CA VAL A 67 12.47 -5.67 -4.15
C VAL A 67 13.18 -4.41 -3.68
N LEU A 68 14.25 -4.01 -4.37
CA LEU A 68 14.87 -2.71 -4.13
C LEU A 68 14.36 -1.67 -5.13
N ILE A 69 13.73 -0.61 -4.60
CA ILE A 69 13.38 0.59 -5.37
C ILE A 69 14.42 1.69 -5.06
N GLY A 70 15.29 1.99 -6.03
CA GLY A 70 16.28 3.07 -5.98
C GLY A 70 15.72 4.37 -6.57
N ILE A 71 15.79 5.47 -5.82
CA ILE A 71 15.17 6.74 -6.18
C ILE A 71 16.26 7.81 -6.35
N SER A 72 16.46 8.28 -7.59
CA SER A 72 17.40 9.37 -7.90
C SER A 72 16.86 10.24 -9.03
N ALA A 73 16.37 11.44 -8.70
CA ALA A 73 15.89 12.40 -9.70
C ALA A 73 16.95 12.72 -10.77
N SER A 74 18.23 12.81 -10.37
CA SER A 74 19.37 13.05 -11.27
C SER A 74 19.83 11.81 -12.03
N GLY A 75 19.36 10.62 -11.64
CA GLY A 75 19.76 9.34 -12.23
C GLY A 75 21.20 8.92 -11.93
N ARG A 76 21.95 9.68 -11.12
CA ARG A 76 23.40 9.48 -10.94
C ARG A 76 23.88 9.51 -9.49
N THR A 77 22.98 9.48 -8.51
CA THR A 77 23.33 9.54 -7.08
C THR A 77 24.15 8.31 -6.67
N PRO A 78 25.44 8.45 -6.28
CA PRO A 78 26.31 7.31 -6.01
C PRO A 78 25.78 6.35 -4.94
N TYR A 79 25.24 6.85 -3.83
CA TYR A 79 24.62 6.03 -2.79
C TYR A 79 23.56 5.07 -3.36
N VAL A 80 22.68 5.56 -4.24
CA VAL A 80 21.61 4.75 -4.86
C VAL A 80 22.18 3.73 -5.83
N LEU A 81 23.16 4.12 -6.64
CA LEU A 81 23.80 3.22 -7.62
C LEU A 81 24.56 2.09 -6.94
N GLY A 82 25.26 2.37 -5.83
CA GLY A 82 25.95 1.36 -5.04
C GLY A 82 24.99 0.33 -4.43
N ALA A 83 23.83 0.77 -3.95
CA ALA A 83 22.82 -0.12 -3.43
C ALA A 83 22.17 -1.00 -4.51
N LEU A 84 21.85 -0.45 -5.68
CA LEU A 84 21.29 -1.22 -6.79
C LEU A 84 22.26 -2.29 -7.30
N HIS A 85 23.55 -1.95 -7.37
CA HIS A 85 24.58 -2.94 -7.68
C HIS A 85 24.62 -4.08 -6.66
N SER A 86 24.57 -3.76 -5.36
CA SER A 86 24.51 -4.76 -4.29
C SER A 86 23.23 -5.61 -4.36
N ALA A 87 22.07 -4.99 -4.58
CA ALA A 87 20.79 -5.69 -4.68
C ALA A 87 20.80 -6.72 -5.82
N ARG A 88 21.31 -6.33 -6.98
CA ARG A 88 21.45 -7.23 -8.13
C ARG A 88 22.37 -8.41 -7.82
N ALA A 89 23.49 -8.17 -7.12
CA ALA A 89 24.39 -9.23 -6.68
C ALA A 89 23.74 -10.21 -5.69
N HIS A 90 22.76 -9.75 -4.90
CA HIS A 90 21.94 -10.57 -4.01
C HIS A 90 20.71 -11.20 -4.70
N GLY A 91 20.50 -10.94 -5.99
CA GLY A 91 19.39 -11.52 -6.77
C GLY A 91 18.03 -10.85 -6.56
N LEU A 92 17.99 -9.66 -5.97
CA LEU A 92 16.74 -8.92 -5.78
C LEU A 92 16.20 -8.39 -7.10
N LEU A 93 14.89 -8.24 -7.18
CA LEU A 93 14.27 -7.41 -8.22
C LEU A 93 14.66 -5.94 -7.98
N THR A 94 15.13 -5.27 -9.03
CA THR A 94 15.65 -3.90 -8.95
C THR A 94 14.84 -2.93 -9.80
N VAL A 95 14.39 -1.83 -9.19
CA VAL A 95 13.62 -0.78 -9.86
C VAL A 95 14.29 0.58 -9.62
N GLY A 96 14.55 1.33 -10.70
CA GLY A 96 15.06 2.71 -10.63
C GLY A 96 13.96 3.74 -10.91
N ILE A 97 13.85 4.80 -10.11
CA ILE A 97 13.00 5.97 -10.40
C ILE A 97 13.91 7.16 -10.73
N VAL A 98 13.73 7.75 -11.90
CA VAL A 98 14.55 8.85 -12.41
C VAL A 98 13.72 9.92 -13.12
N CYS A 99 14.21 11.16 -13.16
CA CYS A 99 13.50 12.29 -13.77
C CYS A 99 14.30 12.97 -14.89
N THR A 100 15.31 12.29 -15.44
CA THR A 100 16.21 12.84 -16.44
C THR A 100 16.76 11.79 -17.40
N ARG A 101 17.19 12.26 -18.57
CA ARG A 101 18.00 11.52 -19.55
C ARG A 101 19.18 12.40 -19.98
N PRO A 102 20.39 11.83 -20.18
CA PRO A 102 20.78 10.45 -19.84
C PRO A 102 20.83 10.21 -18.33
N SER A 103 20.78 8.94 -17.92
CA SER A 103 20.69 8.52 -16.52
C SER A 103 21.60 7.31 -16.29
N ALA A 104 22.42 7.34 -15.23
CA ALA A 104 23.26 6.21 -14.85
C ALA A 104 22.43 5.02 -14.34
N LEU A 105 21.25 5.27 -13.75
CA LEU A 105 20.30 4.20 -13.39
C LEU A 105 19.90 3.34 -14.60
N LEU A 106 19.81 3.94 -15.79
CA LEU A 106 19.53 3.23 -17.04
C LEU A 106 20.81 2.65 -17.65
N LEU A 107 21.87 3.45 -17.72
CA LEU A 107 23.10 3.10 -18.46
C LEU A 107 23.97 2.04 -17.76
N GLU A 108 23.97 1.98 -16.43
CA GLU A 108 24.78 0.99 -15.70
C GLU A 108 24.16 -0.42 -15.69
N GLY A 109 22.92 -0.58 -16.19
CA GLY A 109 22.26 -1.89 -16.31
C GLY A 109 22.01 -2.60 -14.98
N GLN A 110 21.93 -1.86 -13.87
CA GLN A 110 21.72 -2.41 -12.52
C GLN A 110 20.23 -2.48 -12.11
N CYS A 111 19.32 -2.04 -12.97
CA CYS A 111 17.88 -2.06 -12.75
C CYS A 111 17.21 -3.01 -13.76
N ASP A 112 16.28 -3.84 -13.28
CA ASP A 112 15.41 -4.63 -14.16
C ASP A 112 14.32 -3.76 -14.78
N PHE A 113 13.83 -2.77 -14.03
CA PHE A 113 12.90 -1.75 -14.51
C PHE A 113 13.39 -0.35 -14.16
N VAL A 114 13.24 0.60 -15.11
CA VAL A 114 13.50 2.02 -14.86
C VAL A 114 12.25 2.83 -15.19
N LEU A 115 11.73 3.53 -14.19
CA LEU A 115 10.59 4.44 -14.29
C LEU A 115 11.11 5.85 -14.54
N GLU A 116 10.92 6.34 -15.76
CA GLU A 116 11.43 7.64 -16.22
C GLU A 116 10.33 8.71 -16.21
N ALA A 117 10.31 9.55 -15.18
CA ALA A 117 9.38 10.67 -15.04
C ALA A 117 9.99 11.98 -15.56
N LEU A 118 10.02 12.15 -16.89
CA LEU A 118 10.64 13.32 -17.54
C LEU A 118 9.77 14.58 -17.39
N VAL A 119 9.89 15.26 -16.25
CA VAL A 119 9.11 16.46 -15.90
C VAL A 119 9.65 17.77 -16.51
N GLY A 120 10.76 17.70 -17.25
CA GLY A 120 11.46 18.85 -17.82
C GLY A 120 12.18 19.75 -16.78
N PRO A 121 12.77 20.87 -17.21
CA PRO A 121 13.53 21.77 -16.33
C PRO A 121 12.67 22.32 -15.17
N GLU A 122 13.24 22.38 -13.97
CA GLU A 122 12.58 22.96 -12.81
C GLU A 122 12.45 24.48 -12.92
N VAL A 123 11.42 25.06 -12.29
CA VAL A 123 11.23 26.53 -12.26
C VAL A 123 12.41 27.24 -11.59
N ILE A 124 13.02 26.60 -10.59
CA ILE A 124 14.32 26.96 -10.05
C ILE A 124 15.31 25.89 -10.51
N SER A 125 16.25 26.25 -11.38
CA SER A 125 17.23 25.33 -11.95
C SER A 125 17.91 24.48 -10.87
N GLY A 126 17.81 23.15 -11.01
CA GLY A 126 18.39 22.19 -10.08
C GLY A 126 17.56 21.87 -8.82
N SER A 127 16.49 22.61 -8.54
CA SER A 127 15.62 22.36 -7.37
C SER A 127 14.65 21.20 -7.62
N THR A 128 15.18 19.99 -7.78
CA THR A 128 14.44 18.75 -8.07
C THR A 128 13.47 18.31 -6.96
N ARG A 129 13.49 18.97 -5.79
CA ARG A 129 12.44 18.80 -4.77
C ARG A 129 11.04 19.24 -5.24
N LEU A 130 10.95 19.92 -6.38
CA LEU A 130 9.71 20.46 -6.95
C LEU A 130 9.04 19.42 -7.87
N LYS A 131 9.04 19.59 -9.20
CA LYS A 131 8.30 18.70 -10.10
C LYS A 131 8.78 17.26 -10.03
N ALA A 132 10.10 17.04 -9.99
CA ALA A 132 10.67 15.69 -9.90
C ALA A 132 10.28 15.01 -8.58
N GLY A 133 10.29 15.75 -7.47
CA GLY A 133 9.78 15.28 -6.17
C GLY A 133 8.29 14.92 -6.22
N THR A 134 7.46 15.77 -6.81
CA THR A 134 6.01 15.51 -6.97
C THR A 134 5.75 14.27 -7.82
N ALA A 135 6.45 14.12 -8.95
CA ALA A 135 6.33 12.94 -9.80
C ALA A 135 6.76 11.66 -9.06
N THR A 136 7.87 11.73 -8.33
CA THR A 136 8.35 10.63 -7.49
C THR A 136 7.31 10.23 -6.44
N LYS A 137 6.70 11.19 -5.74
CA LYS A 137 5.62 10.92 -4.77
C LYS A 137 4.46 10.16 -5.42
N MET A 138 4.01 10.62 -6.59
CA MET A 138 2.90 9.97 -7.29
C MET A 138 3.24 8.53 -7.69
N ILE A 139 4.45 8.29 -8.19
CA ILE A 139 4.91 6.94 -8.55
C ILE A 139 4.96 6.03 -7.32
N LEU A 140 5.52 6.50 -6.20
CA LEU A 140 5.57 5.71 -4.96
C LEU A 140 4.17 5.36 -4.47
N ASN A 141 3.27 6.34 -4.41
CA ASN A 141 1.88 6.11 -4.01
C ASN A 141 1.16 5.12 -4.95
N MET A 142 1.43 5.18 -6.26
CA MET A 142 0.87 4.23 -7.22
C MET A 142 1.36 2.81 -6.95
N ILE A 143 2.67 2.63 -6.76
CA ILE A 143 3.27 1.31 -6.49
C ILE A 143 2.72 0.75 -5.18
N SER A 144 2.86 1.50 -4.09
CA SER A 144 2.47 1.03 -2.76
C SER A 144 0.98 0.72 -2.70
N THR A 145 0.11 1.62 -3.19
CA THR A 145 -1.34 1.40 -3.23
C THR A 145 -1.72 0.22 -4.13
N ALA A 146 -1.12 0.09 -5.32
CA ALA A 146 -1.44 -1.02 -6.22
C ALA A 146 -1.07 -2.37 -5.61
N VAL A 147 0.05 -2.45 -4.88
CA VAL A 147 0.42 -3.65 -4.11
C VAL A 147 -0.66 -3.96 -3.07
N GLN A 148 -1.12 -2.98 -2.29
CA GLN A 148 -2.16 -3.21 -1.28
C GLN A 148 -3.50 -3.66 -1.88
N VAL A 149 -3.89 -3.09 -3.03
CA VAL A 149 -5.08 -3.53 -3.77
C VAL A 149 -4.93 -4.99 -4.20
N LYS A 150 -3.75 -5.38 -4.72
CA LYS A 150 -3.46 -6.75 -5.17
C LYS A 150 -3.39 -7.75 -4.01
N LEU A 151 -2.97 -7.31 -2.82
CA LEU A 151 -2.97 -8.11 -1.59
C LEU A 151 -4.36 -8.23 -0.95
N GLY A 152 -5.40 -7.61 -1.51
CA GLY A 152 -6.77 -7.70 -0.99
C GLY A 152 -7.03 -6.79 0.22
N ASN A 153 -6.19 -5.78 0.45
CA ASN A 153 -6.37 -4.81 1.54
C ASN A 153 -7.44 -3.75 1.24
N THR A 154 -8.02 -3.81 0.02
CA THR A 154 -9.16 -3.01 -0.39
C THR A 154 -10.32 -3.86 -0.89
N PHE A 155 -11.53 -3.31 -0.83
CA PHE A 155 -12.72 -3.84 -1.51
C PHE A 155 -13.33 -2.74 -2.37
N GLY A 156 -13.20 -2.87 -3.69
CA GLY A 156 -13.43 -1.74 -4.59
C GLY A 156 -12.46 -0.61 -4.25
N ASN A 157 -13.00 0.54 -3.84
CA ASN A 157 -12.22 1.69 -3.35
C ASN A 157 -12.28 1.87 -1.82
N LEU A 158 -12.80 0.88 -1.09
CA LEU A 158 -12.87 0.90 0.37
C LEU A 158 -11.62 0.25 0.98
N MET A 159 -11.06 0.90 2.00
CA MET A 159 -9.89 0.48 2.74
C MET A 159 -10.30 -0.51 3.85
N VAL A 160 -10.39 -1.79 3.54
CA VAL A 160 -11.01 -2.79 4.44
C VAL A 160 -10.06 -3.40 5.46
N GLU A 161 -8.75 -3.14 5.33
CA GLU A 161 -7.71 -3.52 6.29
C GLU A 161 -7.23 -2.35 7.14
N LEU A 162 -8.11 -1.40 7.47
CA LEU A 162 -7.76 -0.33 8.39
C LEU A 162 -7.86 -0.80 9.85
N HIS A 163 -6.99 -0.29 10.72
CA HIS A 163 -7.10 -0.51 12.17
C HIS A 163 -7.87 0.66 12.84
N PRO A 164 -9.02 0.43 13.50
CA PRO A 164 -9.85 1.47 14.13
C PRO A 164 -9.25 2.12 15.40
N SER A 165 -8.05 2.72 15.31
CA SER A 165 -7.29 3.22 16.47
C SER A 165 -7.72 4.60 17.00
N ASN A 166 -8.60 5.32 16.30
CA ASN A 166 -9.11 6.62 16.73
C ASN A 166 -10.54 6.85 16.21
N ALA A 167 -11.21 7.86 16.74
CA ALA A 167 -12.61 8.15 16.42
C ALA A 167 -12.89 8.29 14.90
N LYS A 168 -11.95 8.87 14.13
CA LYS A 168 -12.07 8.99 12.67
C LYS A 168 -12.05 7.61 12.00
N PHE A 169 -11.15 6.72 12.42
CA PHE A 169 -11.06 5.36 11.87
C PHE A 169 -12.20 4.45 12.34
N VAL A 170 -12.68 4.60 13.57
CA VAL A 170 -13.90 3.92 14.06
C VAL A 170 -15.11 4.31 13.21
N ALA A 171 -15.35 5.61 13.02
CA ALA A 171 -16.44 6.07 12.15
C ALA A 171 -16.30 5.55 10.71
N ARG A 172 -15.07 5.54 10.18
CA ARG A 172 -14.80 4.97 8.84
C ARG A 172 -15.07 3.47 8.77
N ALA A 173 -14.68 2.70 9.78
CA ALA A 173 -14.96 1.27 9.86
C ALA A 173 -16.46 1.00 9.82
N ARG A 174 -17.26 1.71 10.63
CA ARG A 174 -18.72 1.62 10.63
C ARG A 174 -19.30 1.90 9.24
N THR A 175 -18.86 2.97 8.58
CA THR A 175 -19.29 3.30 7.21
C THR A 175 -18.98 2.16 6.24
N ILE A 176 -17.76 1.61 6.28
CA ILE A 176 -17.35 0.50 5.40
C ILE A 176 -18.24 -0.73 5.64
N VAL A 177 -18.43 -1.12 6.90
CA VAL A 177 -19.26 -2.29 7.23
C VAL A 177 -20.69 -2.10 6.71
N ARG A 178 -21.29 -0.92 6.95
CA ARG A 178 -22.63 -0.60 6.42
C ARG A 178 -22.67 -0.64 4.90
N SER A 179 -21.69 -0.04 4.23
CA SER A 179 -21.66 0.01 2.76
C SER A 179 -21.55 -1.39 2.13
N ILE A 180 -20.82 -2.31 2.74
CA ILE A 180 -20.60 -3.65 2.16
C ILE A 180 -21.66 -4.65 2.62
N ALA A 181 -21.93 -4.72 3.93
CA ALA A 181 -22.87 -5.69 4.50
C ALA A 181 -24.34 -5.24 4.30
N GLY A 182 -24.60 -3.94 4.32
CA GLY A 182 -25.94 -3.38 4.07
C GLY A 182 -26.44 -3.65 2.66
N ALA A 183 -25.57 -3.60 1.65
CA ALA A 183 -25.92 -3.85 0.23
C ALA A 183 -26.54 -5.24 -0.06
N ARG A 184 -26.59 -6.14 0.93
CA ARG A 184 -27.34 -7.40 0.90
C ARG A 184 -28.86 -7.21 0.76
N ALA A 185 -29.43 -6.03 1.04
CA ALA A 185 -30.87 -5.78 0.82
C ALA A 185 -31.24 -5.36 -0.62
N GLU A 186 -30.27 -4.93 -1.46
CA GLU A 186 -30.59 -4.37 -2.79
C GLU A 186 -29.97 -5.16 -3.97
N ALA A 187 -29.16 -6.18 -3.71
CA ALA A 187 -28.52 -6.98 -4.77
C ALA A 187 -29.47 -8.03 -5.38
N TYR A 188 -30.64 -7.60 -5.83
CA TYR A 188 -31.52 -8.27 -6.80
C TYR A 188 -31.63 -7.43 -8.09
N SER A 189 -30.51 -6.91 -8.63
CA SER A 189 -30.48 -6.41 -10.02
C SER A 189 -29.06 -6.11 -10.51
N GLY A 190 -28.33 -7.13 -11.00
CA GLY A 190 -27.37 -7.02 -12.11
C GLY A 190 -26.33 -5.87 -12.18
N ALA A 191 -26.04 -5.13 -11.12
CA ALA A 191 -25.19 -3.95 -11.19
C ALA A 191 -23.70 -4.30 -11.03
N HIS A 192 -22.88 -3.69 -11.88
CA HIS A 192 -21.42 -3.85 -11.93
C HIS A 192 -20.76 -3.41 -10.61
N PRO A 193 -19.75 -4.12 -10.08
CA PRO A 193 -19.11 -3.82 -8.78
C PRO A 193 -18.42 -2.44 -8.68
N ALA A 194 -18.36 -1.67 -9.77
CA ALA A 194 -17.88 -0.29 -9.79
C ALA A 194 -18.95 0.74 -9.37
N LEU A 195 -20.23 0.34 -9.28
CA LEU A 195 -21.37 1.21 -8.97
C LEU A 195 -21.79 1.21 -7.49
N ILE A 196 -21.12 0.43 -6.62
CA ILE A 196 -21.36 0.42 -5.16
C ILE A 196 -21.00 1.78 -4.51
N LEU A 197 -20.48 2.74 -5.29
CA LEU A 197 -20.08 4.06 -4.81
C LEU A 197 -21.24 5.09 -4.68
N HIS A 198 -22.46 4.76 -5.10
CA HIS A 198 -23.60 5.71 -5.06
C HIS A 198 -24.67 5.41 -4.00
N LEU A 199 -24.43 4.50 -3.05
CA LEU A 199 -25.36 4.30 -1.93
C LEU A 199 -25.18 5.38 -0.87
N HIS A 200 -25.65 6.58 -1.22
CA HIS A 200 -26.06 7.57 -0.24
C HIS A 200 -27.48 7.24 0.22
N HIS A 201 -27.64 7.26 1.54
CA HIS A 201 -28.88 7.33 2.31
C HIS A 201 -29.69 6.06 2.58
N SER A 202 -29.84 5.84 3.89
CA SER A 202 -31.03 5.33 4.56
C SER A 202 -31.34 3.84 4.37
N TYR A 203 -30.64 3.01 5.15
CA TYR A 203 -31.14 1.70 5.53
C TYR A 203 -32.03 1.84 6.77
N PRO A 204 -33.32 1.43 6.73
CA PRO A 204 -34.19 1.43 7.91
C PRO A 204 -33.77 0.39 8.97
N ASP A 205 -33.00 -0.64 8.59
CA ASP A 205 -32.49 -1.72 9.45
C ASP A 205 -30.95 -1.71 9.60
N ALA A 206 -30.29 -0.55 9.43
CA ALA A 206 -28.85 -0.47 9.64
C ALA A 206 -28.53 -0.70 11.12
N LEU A 207 -27.68 -1.70 11.42
CA LEU A 207 -27.13 -1.92 12.76
C LEU A 207 -26.68 -0.60 13.38
N ALA A 208 -27.08 -0.39 14.63
CA ALA A 208 -26.70 0.79 15.39
C ALA A 208 -25.17 0.84 15.59
N ASP A 209 -24.64 2.03 15.88
CA ASP A 209 -23.20 2.23 16.02
C ASP A 209 -22.57 1.32 17.09
N ASP A 210 -23.27 1.13 18.21
CA ASP A 210 -22.87 0.26 19.32
C ASP A 210 -22.89 -1.23 18.96
N GLU A 211 -23.88 -1.66 18.16
CA GLU A 211 -23.92 -3.03 17.65
C GLU A 211 -22.76 -3.32 16.69
N LEU A 212 -22.48 -2.39 15.78
CA LEU A 212 -21.34 -2.49 14.85
C LEU A 212 -20.02 -2.51 15.58
N ASP A 213 -19.83 -1.62 16.56
CA ASP A 213 -18.65 -1.61 17.41
C ASP A 213 -18.50 -2.93 18.15
N GLY A 214 -19.60 -3.48 18.67
CA GLY A 214 -19.62 -4.77 19.33
C GLY A 214 -19.17 -5.92 18.40
N VAL A 215 -19.63 -5.94 17.15
CA VAL A 215 -19.19 -6.93 16.16
C VAL A 215 -17.70 -6.74 15.84
N ILE A 216 -17.27 -5.52 15.53
CA ILE A 216 -15.87 -5.20 15.18
C ILE A 216 -14.94 -5.57 16.33
N ALA A 217 -15.32 -5.28 17.58
CA ALA A 217 -14.55 -5.63 18.76
C ALA A 217 -14.40 -7.15 18.92
N ARG A 218 -15.49 -7.93 18.72
CA ARG A 218 -15.41 -9.41 18.71
C ARG A 218 -14.52 -9.95 17.60
N CYS A 219 -14.36 -9.21 16.50
CA CYS A 219 -13.46 -9.51 15.40
C CYS A 219 -12.02 -9.00 15.63
N GLY A 220 -11.66 -8.60 16.86
CA GLY A 220 -10.33 -8.07 17.18
C GLY A 220 -10.02 -6.75 16.47
N GLY A 221 -11.04 -5.97 16.09
CA GLY A 221 -10.87 -4.74 15.31
C GLY A 221 -10.81 -4.95 13.80
N SER A 222 -10.90 -6.18 13.29
CA SER A 222 -10.88 -6.46 11.85
C SER A 222 -12.21 -6.06 11.20
N VAL A 223 -12.16 -5.02 10.36
CA VAL A 223 -13.30 -4.57 9.56
C VAL A 223 -13.70 -5.62 8.53
N LYS A 224 -12.72 -6.27 7.89
CA LYS A 224 -12.95 -7.31 6.90
C LYS A 224 -13.70 -8.51 7.49
N LEU A 225 -13.27 -9.00 8.65
CA LEU A 225 -13.93 -10.10 9.35
C LEU A 225 -15.33 -9.72 9.81
N ALA A 226 -15.51 -8.51 10.35
CA ALA A 226 -16.83 -8.01 10.74
C ALA A 226 -17.82 -7.98 9.57
N VAL A 227 -17.36 -7.57 8.37
CA VAL A 227 -18.18 -7.63 7.15
C VAL A 227 -18.59 -9.07 6.84
N VAL A 228 -17.66 -10.04 6.88
CA VAL A 228 -17.98 -11.44 6.58
C VAL A 228 -18.97 -12.00 7.59
N VAL A 229 -18.78 -11.75 8.89
CA VAL A 229 -19.69 -12.19 9.96
C VAL A 229 -21.11 -11.67 9.73
N ILE A 230 -21.26 -10.37 9.49
CA ILE A 230 -22.60 -9.77 9.27
C ILE A 230 -23.19 -10.25 7.94
N ALA A 231 -22.40 -10.27 6.87
CA ALA A 231 -22.88 -10.61 5.55
C ALA A 231 -23.26 -12.09 5.42
N SER A 232 -22.61 -13.00 6.15
CA SER A 232 -22.84 -14.45 6.04
C SER A 232 -23.75 -15.01 7.12
N GLY A 233 -23.74 -14.41 8.32
CA GLY A 233 -24.36 -14.99 9.51
C GLY A 233 -23.66 -16.27 10.02
N TRP A 234 -22.46 -16.59 9.53
CA TRP A 234 -21.69 -17.75 9.95
C TRP A 234 -21.06 -17.56 11.33
N ALA A 235 -20.63 -18.68 11.94
CA ALA A 235 -19.77 -18.66 13.12
C ALA A 235 -18.43 -17.99 12.82
N MET A 236 -17.80 -17.40 13.84
CA MET A 236 -16.56 -16.62 13.70
C MET A 236 -15.43 -17.44 13.08
N GLU A 237 -15.27 -18.69 13.51
CA GLU A 237 -14.23 -19.61 13.08
C GLU A 237 -14.35 -19.87 11.56
N LEU A 238 -15.57 -20.09 11.07
CA LEU A 238 -15.82 -20.28 9.63
C LEU A 238 -15.52 -19.02 8.82
N CYS A 239 -15.77 -17.83 9.39
CA CYS A 239 -15.47 -16.56 8.73
C CYS A 239 -13.96 -16.34 8.61
N VAL A 240 -13.19 -16.67 9.66
CA VAL A 240 -11.73 -16.63 9.65
C VAL A 240 -11.18 -17.61 8.62
N ASP A 241 -11.60 -18.87 8.67
CA ASP A 241 -11.18 -19.90 7.72
C ASP A 241 -11.51 -19.55 6.27
N ALA A 242 -12.64 -18.89 6.02
CA ALA A 242 -13.01 -18.44 4.68
C ALA A 242 -12.09 -17.34 4.17
N LEU A 243 -11.75 -16.36 5.02
CA LEU A 243 -10.79 -15.31 4.67
C LEU A 243 -9.40 -15.87 4.39
N GLU A 244 -8.91 -16.77 5.24
CA GLU A 244 -7.59 -17.40 5.06
C GLU A 244 -7.51 -18.20 3.75
N ARG A 245 -8.51 -19.05 3.47
CA ARG A 245 -8.58 -19.84 2.22
C ARG A 245 -8.61 -18.98 0.96
N ARG A 246 -9.11 -17.75 1.04
CA ARG A 246 -9.17 -16.80 -0.08
C ARG A 246 -8.01 -15.79 -0.06
N GLY A 247 -6.95 -16.03 0.72
CA GLY A 247 -5.79 -15.15 0.82
C GLY A 247 -6.15 -13.75 1.32
N GLY A 248 -7.15 -13.65 2.19
CA GLY A 248 -7.68 -12.39 2.70
C GLY A 248 -8.56 -11.61 1.72
N SER A 249 -8.91 -12.15 0.54
CA SER A 249 -9.74 -11.43 -0.43
C SER A 249 -11.22 -11.41 -0.02
N LEU A 250 -11.69 -10.24 0.44
CA LEU A 250 -13.10 -10.05 0.79
C LEU A 250 -14.04 -10.26 -0.41
N ARG A 251 -13.60 -9.92 -1.63
CA ARG A 251 -14.38 -10.13 -2.86
C ARG A 251 -14.74 -11.61 -3.04
N HIS A 252 -13.76 -12.49 -2.94
CA HIS A 252 -13.97 -13.91 -3.18
C HIS A 252 -14.81 -14.55 -2.07
N VAL A 253 -14.61 -14.15 -0.80
CA VAL A 253 -15.45 -14.64 0.30
C VAL A 253 -16.90 -14.23 0.13
N LEU A 254 -17.17 -12.98 -0.28
CA LEU A 254 -18.54 -12.52 -0.53
C LEU A 254 -19.18 -13.14 -1.80
N GLU A 255 -18.39 -13.67 -2.73
CA GLU A 255 -18.89 -14.51 -3.83
C GLU A 255 -19.36 -15.87 -3.31
N ASP A 256 -18.58 -16.50 -2.41
CA ASP A 256 -18.94 -17.78 -1.78
C ASP A 256 -20.23 -17.66 -0.94
N VAL A 257 -20.32 -16.62 -0.12
CA VAL A 257 -21.51 -16.34 0.72
C VAL A 257 -22.77 -16.15 -0.13
N ARG A 258 -22.66 -15.49 -1.29
CA ARG A 258 -23.78 -15.30 -2.22
C ARG A 258 -24.22 -16.62 -2.83
N TYR A 259 -23.28 -17.46 -3.24
CA TYR A 259 -23.59 -18.76 -3.83
C TYR A 259 -24.36 -19.66 -2.85
N GLU A 260 -23.92 -19.76 -1.59
CA GLU A 260 -24.63 -20.54 -0.56
C GLU A 260 -26.03 -20.01 -0.28
N THR A 261 -26.20 -18.68 -0.25
CA THR A 261 -27.51 -18.06 -0.02
C THR A 261 -28.48 -18.41 -1.14
N VAL A 262 -28.04 -18.35 -2.40
CA VAL A 262 -28.87 -18.74 -3.56
C VAL A 262 -29.28 -20.21 -3.47
N VAL A 263 -28.33 -21.12 -3.21
CA VAL A 263 -28.63 -22.56 -3.13
C VAL A 263 -29.66 -22.86 -2.04
N ARG A 264 -29.58 -22.21 -0.87
CA ARG A 264 -30.55 -22.38 0.22
C ARG A 264 -31.95 -21.83 -0.07
N VAL A 265 -32.09 -20.85 -0.96
CA VAL A 265 -33.39 -20.28 -1.35
C VAL A 265 -34.11 -21.14 -2.40
N PHE A 266 -33.36 -21.91 -3.19
CA PHE A 266 -33.88 -22.76 -4.26
C PHE A 266 -34.03 -24.24 -3.87
N MET A 267 -33.75 -24.61 -2.62
CA MET A 267 -34.03 -25.93 -2.02
C MET A 267 -35.15 -25.82 -0.99
#